data_AF-A0A7J2SAI8-F1
#
_entry.id   AF-A0A7J2SAI8-F1
#
_cell.length_a   1.000
_cell.length_b   1.000
_cell.length_c   1.000
_cell.angle_alpha   90.00
_cell.angle_beta   90.00
_cell.angle_gamma   90.00
#
_symmetry.space_group_name_H-M   'P 1'
#
loop_
_entity.id
_entity.type
_entity.pdbx_description
1 polymer ?
#
loop_
_entity_poly.entity_id
_entity_poly.type
_entity_poly.pdbx_seq_one_letter_code
_entity_poly.pdbx_strand_id
1 'polypeptide(L)'
;MVERIVRNIFIFCTVLFLLFANNVSSKSVDIHMIIGYVYYEGSTVVDVNLTIINEDKGEKIYKKTDKYGFYSFNTGSFHGPGWNVEDKLKILANGTGDNMGLQGTATTIINEAPYQWLNITLSSRFILNFSYSPQNPTDLDEINFFADLNENIVSWEWQFGDGSISHEKNPNHKYSDDGNYLVNLTVKDNEGFSYRVSRSIYVSNVLPHVDFSWNPLRPTINDYIQFMDNSSDEDGYIVNYTWNFGDGNISHEKNPVHKYNKNGIYNVTLTVVDDDLEKKSISNFVEIVNLPPVSIFYYFINNLTLKVDASLSYDLDGEIVKYEWRWNEKDVWHSGEKIEKHEYSKEGNYTVYLRVSDDYDSSNTTSVNIQVKMGTSNMAPKADFIFEPGLPTDIDYIQFMDNSSDEDGYIVNYTWNFGDGNISHEKNPVHKYNKNGVYNVELYVKDNKNATSLIKKVVVVLNVLPHVDFSWNPLRPTINDYIQFMDNSSDEDGYIVNYTWNFGDGNISHEKNPVHKYGKQGVYRVQLTIMDDDGFIKEKSLMIKISEKKETPSFQIILFLMALILTILLRRL
;
A
#
# COMPACT_ATOMS: atom_id res chain seq x y z
N MET A 1 26.72 44.24 33.90
CA MET A 1 27.36 43.67 35.09
C MET A 1 28.64 44.46 35.42
N VAL A 2 28.47 45.76 35.68
CA VAL A 2 29.55 46.71 36.07
C VAL A 2 29.53 46.94 37.59
N GLU A 3 28.72 46.18 38.33
CA GLU A 3 28.69 46.18 39.80
C GLU A 3 29.32 44.91 40.35
N ARG A 4 30.64 44.82 40.27
CA ARG A 4 31.43 44.15 41.30
C ARG A 4 32.80 44.80 41.36
N ILE A 5 32.73 46.09 41.67
CA ILE A 5 33.82 46.89 42.24
C ILE A 5 34.53 46.01 43.26
N VAL A 6 35.79 45.71 42.94
CA VAL A 6 36.94 45.54 43.83
C VAL A 6 36.57 45.80 45.29
N ARG A 7 35.98 44.79 45.92
CA ARG A 7 35.99 44.69 47.37
C ARG A 7 37.37 44.11 47.66
N ASN A 8 38.34 45.01 47.80
CA ASN A 8 39.54 44.72 48.58
C ASN A 8 39.05 44.44 50.00
N ILE A 9 38.53 43.24 50.23
CA ILE A 9 38.34 42.69 51.55
C ILE A 9 39.75 42.32 51.97
N PHE A 10 40.46 43.26 52.59
CA PHE A 10 41.53 42.87 53.50
C PHE A 10 40.83 42.06 54.59
N ILE A 11 40.85 40.72 54.44
CA ILE A 11 40.32 39.80 55.44
C ILE A 11 41.38 39.78 56.55
N PHE A 12 40.98 40.26 57.72
CA PHE A 12 41.83 40.30 58.90
C PHE A 12 41.37 39.21 59.88
N CYS A 13 42.21 38.21 60.15
CA CYS A 13 41.99 37.28 61.27
C CYS A 13 42.89 37.72 62.43
N THR A 14 42.34 37.88 63.63
CA THR A 14 43.14 38.31 64.79
C THR A 14 43.41 37.12 65.71
N VAL A 15 44.68 36.82 65.96
CA VAL A 15 45.11 35.80 66.92
C VAL A 15 45.59 36.49 68.19
N LEU A 16 45.04 36.07 69.34
CA LEU A 16 45.30 36.65 70.65
C LEU A 16 46.17 35.70 71.48
N PHE A 17 47.37 36.13 71.84
CA PHE A 17 48.28 35.34 72.66
C PHE A 17 48.29 35.86 74.09
N LEU A 18 48.29 34.96 75.06
CA LEU A 18 48.54 35.27 76.46
C LEU A 18 49.83 34.57 76.89
N LEU A 19 50.88 35.36 77.12
CA LEU A 19 52.14 34.90 77.70
C LEU A 19 52.01 34.92 79.23
N PHE A 20 52.50 33.86 79.87
CA PHE A 20 52.57 33.67 81.32
C PHE A 20 54.03 33.56 81.72
N ALA A 21 54.51 34.41 82.63
CA ALA A 21 55.84 34.30 83.20
C ALA A 21 55.77 33.63 84.58
N ASN A 22 56.39 32.45 84.74
CA ASN A 22 56.53 31.77 86.04
C ASN A 22 58.01 31.74 86.46
N ASN A 23 58.26 31.75 87.78
CA ASN A 23 59.61 31.80 88.39
C ASN A 23 60.51 32.96 87.91
N VAL A 24 60.06 34.20 88.13
CA VAL A 24 60.88 35.39 87.88
C VAL A 24 62.02 35.46 88.92
N SER A 25 63.22 35.04 88.52
CA SER A 25 64.46 35.44 89.20
C SER A 25 65.21 36.42 88.29
N SER A 26 66.05 37.31 88.85
CA SER A 26 66.66 38.44 88.14
C SER A 26 67.56 38.08 86.93
N LYS A 27 67.64 36.81 86.52
CA LYS A 27 68.39 36.31 85.36
C LYS A 27 67.73 35.15 84.58
N SER A 28 66.46 34.80 84.84
CA SER A 28 65.77 33.77 84.06
C SER A 28 64.24 33.85 84.17
N VAL A 29 63.52 33.72 83.05
CA VAL A 29 62.05 33.68 82.98
C VAL A 29 61.59 32.38 82.29
N ASP A 30 60.68 31.63 82.91
CA ASP A 30 59.96 30.54 82.25
C ASP A 30 58.66 31.07 81.64
N ILE A 31 58.53 30.96 80.32
CA ILE A 31 57.36 31.46 79.59
C ILE A 31 56.42 30.30 79.26
N HIS A 32 55.21 30.36 79.78
CA HIS A 32 54.08 29.54 79.34
C HIS A 32 53.23 30.36 78.36
N MET A 33 52.67 29.72 77.33
CA MET A 33 51.88 30.42 76.33
C MET A 33 50.49 29.78 76.25
N ILE A 34 49.46 30.61 76.44
CA ILE A 34 48.08 30.25 76.13
C ILE A 34 47.70 30.94 74.83
N ILE A 35 47.27 30.13 73.86
CA ILE A 35 46.85 30.60 72.54
C ILE A 35 45.32 30.71 72.56
N GLY A 36 44.79 31.91 72.29
CA GLY A 36 43.37 32.17 72.08
C GLY A 36 43.13 32.77 70.68
N TYR A 37 42.02 32.41 70.06
CA TYR A 37 41.65 32.95 68.74
C TYR A 37 40.43 33.88 68.88
N VAL A 38 40.45 35.06 68.24
CA VAL A 38 39.28 35.97 68.20
C VAL A 38 39.02 36.51 66.79
N TYR A 39 37.93 36.01 66.19
CA TYR A 39 37.12 36.53 65.06
C TYR A 39 37.68 36.60 63.62
N TYR A 40 36.93 36.01 62.65
CA TYR A 40 36.16 36.72 61.60
C TYR A 40 35.08 35.83 60.91
N GLU A 41 34.10 36.49 60.28
CA GLU A 41 32.91 35.97 59.58
C GLU A 41 33.28 35.18 58.29
N GLY A 42 33.32 33.86 58.40
CA GLY A 42 33.48 32.96 57.25
C GLY A 42 33.50 31.51 57.71
N SER A 43 32.96 30.59 56.90
CA SER A 43 32.81 29.17 57.22
C SER A 43 34.08 28.33 57.01
N THR A 44 35.24 28.95 56.79
CA THR A 44 36.48 28.26 56.40
C THR A 44 37.36 27.95 57.61
N VAL A 45 37.71 26.66 57.78
CA VAL A 45 38.75 26.19 58.72
C VAL A 45 40.10 26.69 58.21
N VAL A 46 40.94 27.24 59.09
CA VAL A 46 42.28 27.74 58.73
C VAL A 46 43.33 26.95 59.50
N ASP A 47 44.29 26.38 58.78
CA ASP A 47 45.46 25.75 59.39
C ASP A 47 46.50 26.82 59.69
N VAL A 48 46.80 27.06 60.96
CA VAL A 48 47.75 28.10 61.36
C VAL A 48 49.05 27.47 61.84
N ASN A 49 50.15 27.85 61.20
CA ASN A 49 51.51 27.56 61.56
C ASN A 49 52.12 28.72 62.34
N LEU A 50 52.52 28.46 63.58
CA LEU A 50 53.16 29.46 64.44
C LEU A 50 54.66 29.20 64.54
N THR A 51 55.47 30.22 64.29
CA THR A 51 56.92 30.20 64.53
C THR A 51 57.32 31.30 65.51
N ILE A 52 57.93 30.92 66.62
CA ILE A 52 58.44 31.86 67.63
C ILE A 52 59.97 31.94 67.52
N ILE A 53 60.49 33.17 67.50
CA ILE A 53 61.90 33.50 67.33
C ILE A 53 62.32 34.44 68.46
N ASN A 54 63.43 34.12 69.14
CA ASN A 54 64.14 35.09 69.98
C ASN A 54 65.07 35.90 69.04
N GLU A 55 64.78 37.18 68.84
CA GLU A 55 65.53 37.99 67.87
C GLU A 55 66.96 38.31 68.34
N ASP A 56 67.17 38.40 69.65
CA ASP A 56 68.47 38.75 70.22
C ASP A 56 69.44 37.55 70.22
N LYS A 57 68.90 36.32 70.26
CA LYS A 57 69.68 35.08 70.19
C LYS A 57 69.65 34.38 68.83
N GLY A 58 68.75 34.79 67.92
CA GLY A 58 68.58 34.21 66.59
C GLY A 58 68.00 32.78 66.56
N GLU A 59 67.51 32.28 67.70
CA GLU A 59 67.03 30.91 67.85
C GLU A 59 65.55 30.79 67.43
N LYS A 60 65.23 29.76 66.61
CA LYS A 60 63.86 29.36 66.25
C LYS A 60 63.43 28.23 67.16
N ILE A 61 62.31 28.40 67.85
CA ILE A 61 62.08 27.60 69.08
C ILE A 61 60.83 26.74 68.98
N TYR A 62 59.85 27.12 68.15
CA TYR A 62 58.58 26.40 68.08
C TYR A 62 58.02 26.47 66.68
N LYS A 63 57.59 25.32 66.16
CA LYS A 63 56.73 25.23 64.98
C LYS A 63 55.60 24.29 65.34
N LYS A 64 54.38 24.82 65.45
CA LYS A 64 53.18 23.99 65.61
C LYS A 64 52.21 24.30 64.50
N THR A 65 51.68 23.22 63.94
CA THR A 65 50.61 23.20 62.95
C THR A 65 49.41 22.63 63.64
N ASP A 66 48.34 23.40 63.74
CA ASP A 66 47.09 22.93 64.30
C ASP A 66 45.92 23.37 63.42
N LYS A 67 44.91 22.50 63.35
CA LYS A 67 43.63 22.71 62.68
C LYS A 67 42.67 23.39 63.63
N TYR A 68 42.22 24.58 63.29
CA TYR A 68 41.35 25.35 64.17
C TYR A 68 40.03 25.72 63.49
N GLY A 69 38.92 25.36 64.16
CA GLY A 69 37.58 25.87 63.91
C GLY A 69 37.12 26.84 65.00
N PHE A 70 35.86 27.29 64.93
CA PHE A 70 35.27 28.22 65.92
C PHE A 70 35.47 27.73 67.36
N TYR A 71 36.09 28.59 68.20
CA TYR A 71 36.36 28.40 69.63
C TYR A 71 37.16 27.13 69.98
N SER A 72 38.49 27.22 69.97
CA SER A 72 39.33 26.23 70.65
C SER A 72 40.53 26.86 71.36
N PHE A 73 40.84 26.30 72.54
CA PHE A 73 41.99 26.65 73.37
C PHE A 73 42.83 25.39 73.57
N ASN A 74 44.15 25.51 73.41
CA ASN A 74 45.10 24.48 73.79
C ASN A 74 46.06 25.06 74.82
N THR A 75 46.10 24.47 76.02
CA THR A 75 47.05 24.81 77.08
C THR A 75 48.27 23.91 76.96
N GLY A 76 49.17 24.23 76.04
CA GLY A 76 50.50 23.62 75.99
C GLY A 76 51.45 24.36 76.92
N SER A 77 52.04 23.66 77.89
CA SER A 77 53.14 24.20 78.71
C SER A 77 54.46 24.07 77.97
N PHE A 78 55.31 25.10 78.01
CA PHE A 78 56.67 25.05 77.48
C PHE A 78 57.69 25.20 78.61
N HIS A 79 58.77 24.42 78.52
CA HIS A 79 59.98 24.60 79.30
C HIS A 79 61.17 24.57 78.33
N GLY A 80 61.93 25.66 78.27
CA GLY A 80 63.15 25.78 77.46
C GLY A 80 64.05 26.89 78.03
N PRO A 81 65.38 26.82 77.84
CA PRO A 81 66.33 27.30 78.84
C PRO A 81 66.57 28.82 78.78
N GLY A 82 66.52 29.50 79.93
CA GLY A 82 67.32 30.70 80.20
C GLY A 82 66.99 31.97 79.41
N TRP A 83 65.73 32.37 79.34
CA TRP A 83 65.32 33.67 78.77
C TRP A 83 65.54 34.79 79.78
N ASN A 84 65.99 35.95 79.30
CA ASN A 84 66.11 37.13 80.16
C ASN A 84 64.89 38.03 80.00
N VAL A 85 64.57 38.76 81.07
CA VAL A 85 63.77 39.99 80.95
C VAL A 85 64.48 40.90 79.94
N GLU A 86 63.72 41.55 79.06
CA GLU A 86 64.19 42.38 77.92
C GLU A 86 64.54 41.66 76.60
N ASP A 87 64.56 40.32 76.55
CA ASP A 87 64.72 39.59 75.29
C ASP A 87 63.55 39.92 74.32
N LYS A 88 63.87 40.21 73.05
CA LYS A 88 62.90 40.45 71.96
C LYS A 88 62.36 39.15 71.38
N LEU A 89 61.05 39.04 71.38
CA LEU A 89 60.28 37.96 70.78
C LEU A 89 59.67 38.42 69.46
N LYS A 90 59.81 37.60 68.43
CA LYS A 90 59.06 37.70 67.18
C LYS A 90 58.22 36.44 66.97
N ILE A 91 56.93 36.63 66.77
CA ILE A 91 55.98 35.57 66.43
C ILE A 91 55.54 35.76 64.99
N LEU A 92 55.76 34.73 64.18
CA LEU A 92 55.28 34.60 62.81
C LEU A 92 54.08 33.65 62.83
N ALA A 93 52.96 34.07 62.25
CA ALA A 93 51.78 33.24 62.06
C ALA A 93 51.48 33.16 60.56
N ASN A 94 51.47 31.94 60.02
CA ASN A 94 51.09 31.66 58.64
C ASN A 94 49.84 30.79 58.64
N GLY A 95 48.76 31.25 58.02
CA GLY A 95 47.51 30.49 57.87
C GLY A 95 47.31 29.98 56.44
N THR A 96 46.68 28.82 56.28
CA THR A 96 46.13 28.38 54.99
C THR A 96 44.63 28.14 55.15
N GLY A 97 43.81 28.86 54.38
CA GLY A 97 42.37 28.62 54.27
C GLY A 97 42.03 28.11 52.87
N ASP A 98 40.78 27.71 52.65
CA ASP A 98 40.31 27.36 51.30
C ASP A 98 40.60 28.53 50.34
N ASN A 99 41.41 28.26 49.31
CA ASN A 99 41.82 29.19 48.27
C ASN A 99 42.68 30.38 48.73
N MET A 100 43.21 30.41 49.96
CA MET A 100 43.92 31.60 50.49
C MET A 100 45.13 31.26 51.36
N GLY A 101 46.21 32.04 51.19
CA GLY A 101 47.32 32.11 52.13
C GLY A 101 47.20 33.35 53.03
N LEU A 102 47.34 33.19 54.34
CA LEU A 102 47.33 34.26 55.35
C LEU A 102 48.71 34.36 56.01
N GLN A 103 49.15 35.57 56.33
CA GLN A 103 50.37 35.79 57.13
C GLN A 103 50.21 37.00 58.05
N GLY A 104 50.80 36.92 59.24
CA GLY A 104 50.88 38.01 60.18
C GLY A 104 52.10 37.86 61.09
N THR A 105 52.61 38.97 61.57
CA THR A 105 53.79 38.99 62.45
C THR A 105 53.54 39.94 63.60
N ALA A 106 53.92 39.57 64.82
CA ALA A 106 54.01 40.51 65.93
C ALA A 106 55.31 40.33 66.69
N THR A 107 55.83 41.44 67.21
CA THR A 107 57.04 41.49 68.01
C THR A 107 56.71 42.07 69.38
N THR A 108 57.31 41.53 70.43
CA THR A 108 57.18 42.05 71.79
C THR A 108 58.47 41.86 72.58
N ILE A 109 58.59 42.55 73.71
CA ILE A 109 59.69 42.40 74.66
C ILE A 109 59.16 41.69 75.90
N ILE A 110 59.91 40.72 76.41
CA ILE A 110 59.59 40.00 77.65
C ILE A 110 59.75 40.97 78.83
N ASN A 111 58.68 41.16 79.60
CA ASN A 111 58.66 42.01 80.79
C ASN A 111 58.35 41.21 82.07
N GLU A 112 58.50 41.83 83.22
CA GLU A 112 58.26 41.21 84.53
C GLU A 112 56.77 41.02 84.87
N ALA A 113 55.85 41.39 83.96
CA ALA A 113 54.43 41.24 84.22
C ALA A 113 54.03 39.75 84.20
N PRO A 114 53.14 39.30 85.10
CA PRO A 114 52.72 37.90 85.14
C PRO A 114 51.97 37.47 83.87
N TYR A 115 51.38 38.44 83.14
CA TYR A 115 50.63 38.22 81.91
C TYR A 115 50.91 39.30 80.86
N GLN A 116 51.08 38.90 79.60
CA GLN A 116 51.22 39.83 78.47
C GLN A 116 50.37 39.37 77.29
N TRP A 117 49.53 40.27 76.77
CA TRP A 117 48.71 40.03 75.59
C TRP A 117 49.42 40.47 74.32
N LEU A 118 49.35 39.65 73.27
CA LEU A 118 49.84 40.01 71.93
C LEU A 118 48.76 39.74 70.89
N ASN A 119 48.55 40.72 70.00
CA ASN A 119 47.62 40.60 68.89
C ASN A 119 48.42 40.42 67.60
N ILE A 120 48.16 39.35 66.85
CA ILE A 120 48.63 39.21 65.47
C ILE A 120 47.44 39.35 64.54
N THR A 121 47.49 40.36 63.69
CA THR A 121 46.57 40.46 62.56
C THR A 121 47.15 39.68 61.39
N LEU A 122 46.49 38.59 61.01
CA LEU A 122 46.75 37.87 59.77
C LEU A 122 46.09 38.62 58.61
N SER A 123 46.87 39.00 57.61
CA SER A 123 46.39 39.57 56.35
C SER A 123 46.49 38.53 55.23
N SER A 124 45.61 38.61 54.24
CA SER A 124 45.74 37.81 53.02
C SER A 124 47.05 38.12 52.31
N ARG A 125 47.88 37.08 52.17
CA ARG A 125 49.13 37.11 51.41
C ARG A 125 48.82 36.93 49.91
N PHE A 126 47.87 36.05 49.59
CA PHE A 126 47.31 35.91 48.24
C PHE A 126 45.95 35.22 48.25
N ILE A 127 45.22 35.34 47.14
CA ILE A 127 43.98 34.63 46.86
C ILE A 127 44.21 33.80 45.60
N LEU A 128 44.07 32.48 45.72
CA LEU A 128 44.08 31.57 44.59
C LEU A 128 42.72 31.65 43.88
N ASN A 129 42.74 31.98 42.60
CA ASN A 129 41.56 31.90 41.76
C ASN A 129 41.97 31.44 40.36
N PHE A 130 40.98 31.07 39.56
CA PHE A 130 41.18 30.88 38.14
C PHE A 130 40.00 31.39 37.33
N SER A 131 40.33 31.76 36.10
CA SER A 131 39.38 32.07 35.05
C SER A 131 39.49 31.02 33.93
N TYR A 132 38.49 30.99 33.07
CA TYR A 132 38.47 30.11 31.91
C TYR A 132 37.79 30.83 30.74
N SER A 133 38.08 30.40 29.51
CA SER A 133 37.46 30.92 28.30
C SER A 133 37.23 29.78 27.30
N PRO A 134 36.06 29.72 26.65
CA PRO A 134 34.92 30.66 26.73
C PRO A 134 34.10 30.54 28.02
N GLN A 135 33.26 31.54 28.35
CA GLN A 135 32.46 31.55 29.60
C GLN A 135 31.25 30.61 29.57
N ASN A 136 30.72 30.33 28.37
CA ASN A 136 29.63 29.36 28.13
C ASN A 136 30.14 28.33 27.10
N PRO A 137 31.01 27.40 27.51
CA PRO A 137 31.59 26.43 26.59
C PRO A 137 30.58 25.36 26.21
N THR A 138 30.70 24.86 24.99
CA THR A 138 30.09 23.58 24.60
C THR A 138 31.12 22.46 24.73
N ASP A 139 30.66 21.22 24.66
CA ASP A 139 31.51 20.02 24.62
C ASP A 139 32.32 19.89 23.32
N LEU A 140 32.01 20.71 22.30
CA LEU A 140 32.87 20.91 21.13
C LEU A 140 34.04 21.88 21.38
N ASP A 141 33.93 22.77 22.37
CA ASP A 141 34.91 23.82 22.64
C ASP A 141 36.15 23.27 23.38
N GLU A 142 37.31 23.83 23.02
CA GLU A 142 38.52 23.71 23.83
C GLU A 142 38.57 24.85 24.85
N ILE A 143 38.48 24.51 26.13
CA ILE A 143 38.44 25.48 27.23
C ILE A 143 39.86 25.77 27.71
N ASN A 144 40.23 27.04 27.67
CA ASN A 144 41.52 27.52 28.18
C ASN A 144 41.37 27.95 29.63
N PHE A 145 42.18 27.38 30.52
CA PHE A 145 42.20 27.69 31.95
C PHE A 145 43.37 28.61 32.29
N PHE A 146 43.11 29.63 33.11
CA PHE A 146 44.09 30.63 33.51
C PHE A 146 44.19 30.68 35.03
N ALA A 147 45.34 30.28 35.57
CA ALA A 147 45.62 30.44 36.99
C ALA A 147 45.93 31.92 37.30
N ASP A 148 45.01 32.59 37.98
CA ASP A 148 45.14 33.98 38.38
C ASP A 148 45.94 34.05 39.70
N LEU A 149 47.26 34.28 39.59
CA LEU A 149 48.22 34.13 40.69
C LEU A 149 49.07 35.40 40.89
N ASN A 150 49.31 35.76 42.15
CA ASN A 150 50.12 36.92 42.55
C ASN A 150 51.45 36.54 43.26
N GLU A 151 51.84 35.27 43.30
CA GLU A 151 53.04 34.76 43.98
C GLU A 151 53.87 33.74 43.17
N ASN A 152 55.07 33.42 43.69
CA ASN A 152 56.01 32.42 43.13
C ASN A 152 55.54 30.98 43.41
N ILE A 153 54.56 30.52 42.62
CA ILE A 153 54.12 29.12 42.56
C ILE A 153 55.15 28.26 41.80
N VAL A 154 55.42 27.06 42.32
CA VAL A 154 56.40 26.12 41.73
C VAL A 154 55.75 24.88 41.10
N SER A 155 54.48 24.57 41.43
CA SER A 155 53.74 23.48 40.79
C SER A 155 52.24 23.74 40.73
N TRP A 156 51.60 23.23 39.67
CA TRP A 156 50.16 23.25 39.44
C TRP A 156 49.65 21.82 39.28
N GLU A 157 48.42 21.58 39.73
CA GLU A 157 47.67 20.36 39.50
C GLU A 157 46.21 20.74 39.29
N TRP A 158 45.74 20.55 38.07
CA TRP A 158 44.35 20.68 37.66
C TRP A 158 43.70 19.32 37.70
N GLN A 159 42.48 19.26 38.23
CA GLN A 159 41.58 18.12 38.11
C GLN A 159 40.29 18.65 37.49
N PHE A 160 39.96 18.23 36.26
CA PHE A 160 38.89 18.85 35.50
C PHE A 160 37.49 18.34 35.85
N GLY A 161 37.38 17.32 36.70
CA GLY A 161 36.10 16.77 37.18
C GLY A 161 35.58 15.58 36.36
N ASP A 162 36.20 15.28 35.21
CA ASP A 162 35.94 14.13 34.32
C ASP A 162 36.97 12.98 34.50
N GLY A 163 37.86 13.11 35.50
CA GLY A 163 38.95 12.18 35.77
C GLY A 163 40.27 12.54 35.10
N SER A 164 40.29 13.53 34.21
CA SER A 164 41.53 14.05 33.62
C SER A 164 42.26 15.04 34.55
N ILE A 165 43.58 15.14 34.39
CA ILE A 165 44.44 16.03 35.18
C ILE A 165 45.47 16.74 34.29
N SER A 166 45.97 17.89 34.74
CA SER A 166 47.09 18.58 34.10
C SER A 166 48.03 19.22 35.13
N HIS A 167 49.32 19.29 34.81
CA HIS A 167 50.33 19.97 35.64
C HIS A 167 50.82 21.30 35.05
N GLU A 168 50.22 21.73 33.93
CA GLU A 168 50.55 23.00 33.30
C GLU A 168 49.96 24.18 34.09
N LYS A 169 50.61 25.34 33.99
CA LYS A 169 50.10 26.57 34.63
C LYS A 169 48.74 26.98 34.07
N ASN A 170 48.62 26.98 32.74
CA ASN A 170 47.42 27.40 32.01
C ASN A 170 47.08 26.32 30.95
N PRO A 171 46.47 25.20 31.35
CA PRO A 171 46.15 24.12 30.43
C PRO A 171 44.95 24.48 29.55
N ASN A 172 44.88 23.81 28.39
CA ASN A 172 43.65 23.62 27.65
C ASN A 172 42.99 22.29 28.06
N HIS A 173 41.67 22.23 28.02
CA HIS A 173 40.92 21.00 28.24
C HIS A 173 39.63 21.01 27.42
N LYS A 174 39.30 19.86 26.82
CA LYS A 174 38.06 19.65 26.10
C LYS A 174 37.30 18.51 26.77
N TYR A 175 36.07 18.78 27.18
CA TYR A 175 35.18 17.77 27.75
C TYR A 175 34.60 16.91 26.62
N SER A 176 34.42 15.62 26.87
CA SER A 176 33.89 14.68 25.87
C SER A 176 32.37 14.61 25.84
N ASP A 177 31.72 15.21 26.83
CA ASP A 177 30.28 15.12 27.09
C ASP A 177 29.84 16.41 27.80
N ASP A 178 28.58 16.77 27.69
CA ASP A 178 28.05 17.97 28.32
C ASP A 178 27.84 17.78 29.84
N GLY A 179 27.41 18.84 30.53
CA GLY A 179 27.05 18.78 31.93
C GLY A 179 27.94 19.60 32.88
N ASN A 180 27.84 19.28 34.18
CA ASN A 180 28.45 20.07 35.25
C ASN A 180 29.73 19.44 35.79
N TYR A 181 30.86 20.10 35.56
CA TYR A 181 32.18 19.63 35.96
C TYR A 181 32.76 20.48 37.11
N LEU A 182 33.16 19.83 38.19
CA LEU A 182 33.81 20.48 39.33
C LEU A 182 35.34 20.52 39.11
N VAL A 183 35.84 21.65 38.60
CA VAL A 183 37.26 21.85 38.36
C VAL A 183 37.98 22.26 39.64
N ASN A 184 39.06 21.57 39.97
CA ASN A 184 39.94 21.86 41.09
C ASN A 184 41.32 22.28 40.58
N LEU A 185 41.80 23.43 41.06
CA LEU A 185 43.20 23.83 40.91
C LEU A 185 43.88 23.72 42.26
N THR A 186 44.90 22.87 42.35
CA THR A 186 45.83 22.80 43.49
C THR A 186 47.18 23.37 43.07
N VAL A 187 47.72 24.31 43.84
CA VAL A 187 49.05 24.89 43.61
C VAL A 187 49.94 24.68 44.82
N LYS A 188 51.25 24.61 44.60
CA LYS A 188 52.26 24.57 45.67
C LYS A 188 53.24 25.73 45.51
N ASP A 189 53.52 26.44 46.59
CA ASP A 189 54.51 27.51 46.60
C ASP A 189 55.94 26.97 46.82
N ASN A 190 56.93 27.87 46.72
CA ASN A 190 58.35 27.56 46.96
C ASN A 190 58.69 27.25 48.43
N GLU A 191 57.79 27.54 49.37
CA GLU A 191 57.91 27.22 50.80
C GLU A 191 57.31 25.84 51.13
N GLY A 192 56.61 25.23 50.17
CA GLY A 192 56.04 23.90 50.23
C GLY A 192 54.58 23.85 50.71
N PHE A 193 53.90 24.99 50.84
CA PHE A 193 52.48 25.06 51.18
C PHE A 193 51.62 24.77 49.94
N SER A 194 50.54 24.01 50.15
CA SER A 194 49.57 23.67 49.11
C SER A 194 48.27 24.43 49.31
N TYR A 195 47.68 24.88 48.21
CA TYR A 195 46.46 25.65 48.18
C TYR A 195 45.55 25.09 47.11
N ARG A 196 44.25 25.04 47.37
CA ARG A 196 43.24 24.51 46.43
C ARG A 196 42.15 25.53 46.22
N VAL A 197 41.62 25.60 44.99
CA VAL A 197 40.38 26.30 44.62
C VAL A 197 39.52 25.42 43.74
N SER A 198 38.20 25.52 43.90
CA SER A 198 37.22 24.75 43.14
C SER A 198 36.21 25.67 42.48
N ARG A 199 35.85 25.37 41.22
CA ARG A 199 34.77 26.06 40.49
C ARG A 199 33.99 25.06 39.66
N SER A 200 32.67 25.15 39.70
CA SER A 200 31.79 24.40 38.79
C SER A 200 31.76 25.10 37.43
N ILE A 201 31.95 24.33 36.37
CA ILE A 201 31.82 24.76 34.98
C ILE A 201 30.66 23.95 34.37
N TYR A 202 29.73 24.64 33.74
CA TYR A 202 28.69 24.02 32.94
C TYR A 202 29.12 24.03 31.48
N VAL A 203 29.23 22.83 30.91
CA VAL A 203 29.46 22.58 29.50
C VAL A 203 28.10 22.26 28.90
N SER A 204 27.69 22.96 27.85
CA SER A 204 26.36 22.77 27.23
C SER A 204 26.43 21.94 25.96
N ASN A 205 25.47 21.05 25.74
CA ASN A 205 25.21 20.41 24.46
C ASN A 205 25.00 21.43 23.31
N VAL A 206 25.43 21.07 22.10
CA VAL A 206 25.17 21.78 20.84
C VAL A 206 23.91 21.22 20.18
N LEU A 207 22.84 22.02 20.16
CA LEU A 207 21.58 21.60 19.52
C LEU A 207 21.77 21.09 18.07
N PRO A 208 21.07 20.01 17.67
CA PRO A 208 21.25 19.39 16.37
C PRO A 208 20.95 20.35 15.22
N HIS A 209 21.52 20.11 14.05
CA HIS A 209 21.14 20.77 12.82
C HIS A 209 20.00 20.01 12.14
N VAL A 210 18.81 20.60 12.04
CA VAL A 210 17.64 19.96 11.42
C VAL A 210 17.50 20.40 9.98
N ASP A 211 17.45 19.42 9.08
CA ASP A 211 17.14 19.66 7.67
C ASP A 211 16.40 18.46 7.09
N PHE A 212 15.60 18.71 6.06
CA PHE A 212 14.95 17.64 5.33
C PHE A 212 14.66 17.99 3.88
N SER A 213 14.49 16.95 3.09
CA SER A 213 14.07 17.03 1.70
C SER A 213 12.91 16.08 1.43
N TRP A 214 12.28 16.23 0.27
CA TRP A 214 11.23 15.33 -0.18
C TRP A 214 11.31 15.09 -1.68
N ASN A 215 10.74 13.98 -2.12
CA ASN A 215 10.61 13.64 -3.53
C ASN A 215 9.23 12.99 -3.78
N PRO A 216 8.52 13.38 -4.85
CA PRO A 216 8.90 14.35 -5.90
C PRO A 216 8.88 15.82 -5.43
N LEU A 217 9.65 16.70 -6.10
CA LEU A 217 9.70 18.14 -5.77
C LEU A 217 8.40 18.89 -6.04
N ARG A 218 7.56 18.36 -6.94
CA ARG A 218 6.24 18.89 -7.30
C ARG A 218 5.21 17.77 -7.23
N PRO A 219 4.83 17.36 -6.00
CA PRO A 219 3.92 16.25 -5.80
C PRO A 219 2.49 16.62 -6.19
N THR A 220 1.81 15.65 -6.78
CA THR A 220 0.38 15.66 -7.05
C THR A 220 -0.36 14.92 -5.94
N ILE A 221 -1.69 15.01 -5.95
CA ILE A 221 -2.53 14.34 -4.95
C ILE A 221 -2.40 12.81 -4.96
N ASN A 222 -1.98 12.23 -6.09
CA ASN A 222 -1.79 10.78 -6.19
C ASN A 222 -0.40 10.27 -5.83
N ASP A 223 0.56 11.18 -5.62
CA ASP A 223 1.93 10.81 -5.33
C ASP A 223 2.11 10.32 -3.89
N TYR A 224 2.93 9.28 -3.75
CA TYR A 224 3.55 8.92 -2.47
C TYR A 224 4.82 9.74 -2.30
N ILE A 225 4.82 10.65 -1.34
CA ILE A 225 5.93 11.57 -1.10
C ILE A 225 6.89 10.92 -0.11
N GLN A 226 8.12 10.67 -0.55
CA GLN A 226 9.19 10.23 0.32
C GLN A 226 9.81 11.46 0.99
N PHE A 227 9.70 11.54 2.31
CA PHE A 227 10.44 12.51 3.12
C PHE A 227 11.76 11.89 3.57
N MET A 228 12.83 12.68 3.50
CA MET A 228 14.19 12.27 3.82
C MET A 228 14.78 13.22 4.85
N ASP A 229 15.15 12.67 5.99
CA ASP A 229 15.93 13.36 7.01
C ASP A 229 17.35 13.63 6.50
N ASN A 230 17.76 14.90 6.57
CA ASN A 230 19.11 15.37 6.31
C ASN A 230 19.73 16.00 7.58
N SER A 231 19.11 15.76 8.74
CA SER A 231 19.56 16.32 10.01
C SER A 231 20.88 15.68 10.45
N SER A 232 21.66 16.45 11.20
CA SER A 232 22.94 16.03 11.75
C SER A 232 23.13 16.59 13.14
N ASP A 233 24.00 15.95 13.89
CA ASP A 233 24.39 16.36 15.23
C ASP A 233 25.92 16.34 15.31
N GLU A 234 26.54 17.43 15.79
CA GLU A 234 27.99 17.64 15.65
C GLU A 234 28.79 17.01 16.79
N ASP A 235 28.22 16.96 17.98
CA ASP A 235 28.70 16.35 19.21
C ASP A 235 28.07 14.98 19.51
N GLY A 236 26.83 14.77 19.07
CA GLY A 236 26.07 13.55 19.39
C GLY A 236 25.51 12.78 18.19
N TYR A 237 24.34 12.17 18.40
CA TYR A 237 23.53 11.52 17.38
C TYR A 237 22.03 11.65 17.65
N ILE A 238 21.26 11.76 16.56
CA ILE A 238 19.81 11.87 16.64
C ILE A 238 19.16 10.55 17.06
N VAL A 239 18.41 10.57 18.16
CA VAL A 239 17.71 9.39 18.74
C VAL A 239 16.23 9.30 18.36
N ASN A 240 15.57 10.41 18.03
CA ASN A 240 14.14 10.39 17.71
C ASN A 240 13.76 11.39 16.63
N TYR A 241 12.75 11.02 15.84
CA TYR A 241 12.19 11.81 14.73
C TYR A 241 10.69 11.97 14.95
N THR A 242 10.15 13.15 14.70
CA THR A 242 8.72 13.38 14.68
C THR A 242 8.38 14.28 13.50
N TRP A 243 7.68 13.71 12.54
CA TRP A 243 7.14 14.40 11.37
C TRP A 243 5.70 14.80 11.66
N ASN A 244 5.36 16.05 11.37
CA ASN A 244 3.98 16.51 11.26
C ASN A 244 3.76 17.00 9.84
N PHE A 245 2.89 16.32 9.10
CA PHE A 245 2.68 16.58 7.67
C PHE A 245 1.76 17.78 7.39
N GLY A 246 1.22 18.43 8.42
CA GLY A 246 0.35 19.61 8.30
C GLY A 246 -1.10 19.31 7.89
N ASP A 247 -1.45 18.04 7.68
CA ASP A 247 -2.80 17.56 7.37
C ASP A 247 -3.48 16.85 8.55
N GLY A 248 -2.84 16.87 9.73
CA GLY A 248 -3.26 16.17 10.94
C GLY A 248 -2.59 14.82 11.15
N ASN A 249 -1.82 14.31 10.18
CA ASN A 249 -1.06 13.06 10.32
C ASN A 249 0.37 13.33 10.84
N ILE A 250 0.90 12.34 11.57
CA ILE A 250 2.28 12.36 12.10
C ILE A 250 3.00 11.04 11.80
N SER A 251 4.34 11.06 11.81
CA SER A 251 5.17 9.86 11.76
C SER A 251 6.38 9.96 12.68
N HIS A 252 6.87 8.82 13.17
CA HIS A 252 8.08 8.70 13.97
C HIS A 252 9.21 7.95 13.25
N GLU A 253 9.01 7.62 11.97
CA GLU A 253 10.06 7.02 11.14
C GLU A 253 11.10 8.08 10.76
N LYS A 254 12.35 7.67 10.56
CA LYS A 254 13.42 8.55 10.07
C LYS A 254 13.09 9.13 8.70
N ASN A 255 12.66 8.28 7.76
CA ASN A 255 12.37 8.64 6.37
C ASN A 255 10.97 8.12 5.97
N PRO A 256 9.88 8.78 6.41
CA PRO A 256 8.53 8.29 6.15
C PRO A 256 8.09 8.55 4.72
N VAL A 257 7.11 7.74 4.28
CA VAL A 257 6.32 8.01 3.08
C VAL A 257 4.95 8.53 3.49
N HIS A 258 4.50 9.62 2.89
CA HIS A 258 3.19 10.20 3.15
C HIS A 258 2.44 10.51 1.86
N LYS A 259 1.11 10.36 1.86
CA LYS A 259 0.23 10.71 0.74
C LYS A 259 -0.86 11.65 1.25
N TYR A 260 -1.06 12.75 0.54
CA TYR A 260 -2.10 13.73 0.85
C TYR A 260 -3.40 13.41 0.11
N ASN A 261 -4.54 13.55 0.80
CA ASN A 261 -5.86 13.25 0.23
C ASN A 261 -6.53 14.47 -0.42
N LYS A 262 -5.90 15.64 -0.37
CA LYS A 262 -6.39 16.89 -0.97
C LYS A 262 -5.22 17.67 -1.54
N ASN A 263 -5.48 18.43 -2.59
CA ASN A 263 -4.55 19.47 -3.06
C ASN A 263 -4.52 20.64 -2.07
N GLY A 264 -3.39 21.35 -2.02
CA GLY A 264 -3.20 22.47 -1.11
C GLY A 264 -1.75 22.65 -0.67
N ILE A 265 -1.51 23.66 0.16
CA ILE A 265 -0.20 23.96 0.72
C ILE A 265 -0.17 23.44 2.16
N TYR A 266 0.75 22.52 2.45
CA TYR A 266 0.90 21.89 3.75
C TYR A 266 2.21 22.34 4.41
N ASN A 267 2.13 22.70 5.69
CA ASN A 267 3.32 23.07 6.46
C ASN A 267 3.90 21.83 7.14
N VAL A 268 4.92 21.24 6.53
CA VAL A 268 5.57 20.02 7.04
C VAL A 268 6.64 20.41 8.06
N THR A 269 6.54 19.85 9.26
CA THR A 269 7.51 20.08 10.34
C THR A 269 8.25 18.78 10.67
N LEU A 270 9.57 18.83 10.65
CA LEU A 270 10.42 17.79 11.24
C LEU A 270 10.93 18.30 12.60
N THR A 271 10.69 17.51 13.64
CA THR A 271 11.30 17.67 14.96
C THR A 271 12.24 16.49 15.22
N VAL A 272 13.49 16.79 15.54
CA VAL A 272 14.49 15.78 15.95
C VAL A 272 14.86 15.97 17.42
N VAL A 273 15.27 14.87 18.05
CA VAL A 273 15.79 14.82 19.41
C VAL A 273 17.17 14.15 19.37
N ASP A 274 18.17 14.78 19.98
CA ASP A 274 19.52 14.23 20.14
C ASP A 274 19.62 13.26 21.34
N ASP A 275 20.80 12.67 21.54
CA ASP A 275 21.06 11.74 22.64
C ASP A 275 21.06 12.39 24.03
N ASP A 276 21.14 13.72 24.09
CA ASP A 276 20.98 14.54 25.30
C ASP A 276 19.54 15.00 25.56
N LEU A 277 18.59 14.50 24.77
CA LEU A 277 17.15 14.74 24.89
C LEU A 277 16.71 16.18 24.56
N GLU A 278 17.60 16.99 23.99
CA GLU A 278 17.30 18.31 23.49
C GLU A 278 16.62 18.24 22.12
N LYS A 279 15.80 19.26 21.83
CA LYS A 279 14.89 19.22 20.67
C LYS A 279 15.03 20.42 19.78
N LYS A 280 14.99 20.18 18.47
CA LYS A 280 14.90 21.25 17.48
C LYS A 280 13.94 20.86 16.35
N SER A 281 13.35 21.87 15.73
CA SER A 281 12.38 21.68 14.65
C SER A 281 12.64 22.65 13.51
N ILE A 282 12.33 22.22 12.29
CA ILE A 282 12.25 23.07 11.10
C ILE A 282 10.97 22.78 10.34
N SER A 283 10.40 23.79 9.68
CA SER A 283 9.19 23.65 8.88
C SER A 283 9.41 24.17 7.46
N ASN A 284 8.92 23.42 6.47
CA ASN A 284 8.89 23.82 5.06
C ASN A 284 7.51 23.56 4.45
N PHE A 285 7.13 24.39 3.47
CA PHE A 285 5.85 24.23 2.77
C PHE A 285 5.98 23.25 1.60
N VAL A 286 5.07 22.28 1.55
CA VAL A 286 4.90 21.35 0.44
C VAL A 286 3.58 21.68 -0.24
N GLU A 287 3.62 22.04 -1.52
CA GLU A 287 2.44 22.29 -2.34
C GLU A 287 2.05 21.02 -3.09
N ILE A 288 0.85 20.50 -2.79
CA ILE A 288 0.22 19.40 -3.49
C ILE A 288 -0.67 19.99 -4.57
N VAL A 289 -0.28 19.78 -5.83
CA VAL A 289 -1.01 20.33 -6.98
C VAL A 289 -2.00 19.29 -7.52
N ASN A 290 -3.06 19.79 -8.14
CA ASN A 290 -3.94 18.98 -8.98
C ASN A 290 -3.57 19.24 -10.45
N LEU A 291 -3.35 18.20 -11.24
CA LEU A 291 -3.13 18.32 -12.68
C LEU A 291 -4.49 18.36 -13.39
N PRO A 292 -4.65 19.19 -14.42
CA PRO A 292 -5.89 19.16 -15.21
C PRO A 292 -6.00 17.84 -15.97
N PRO A 293 -7.22 17.32 -16.18
CA PRO A 293 -7.43 16.09 -16.92
C PRO A 293 -7.03 16.26 -18.39
N VAL A 294 -6.83 15.15 -19.09
CA VAL A 294 -6.53 15.11 -20.53
C VAL A 294 -7.82 14.80 -21.29
N SER A 295 -8.30 15.77 -22.08
CA SER A 295 -9.50 15.62 -22.91
C SER A 295 -9.16 15.07 -24.30
N ILE A 296 -9.69 13.91 -24.65
CA ILE A 296 -9.53 13.26 -25.97
C ILE A 296 -10.85 12.60 -26.36
N PHE A 297 -11.24 12.78 -27.63
CA PHE A 297 -12.32 12.00 -28.22
C PHE A 297 -12.04 11.65 -29.66
N TYR A 298 -12.68 10.58 -30.13
CA TYR A 298 -12.81 10.29 -31.54
C TYR A 298 -14.29 10.37 -31.94
N TYR A 299 -14.53 10.41 -33.24
CA TYR A 299 -15.86 10.62 -33.79
C TYR A 299 -16.12 9.75 -35.01
N PHE A 300 -17.41 9.49 -35.25
CA PHE A 300 -17.92 8.80 -36.42
C PHE A 300 -19.13 9.58 -36.95
N ILE A 301 -19.22 9.78 -38.27
CA ILE A 301 -20.30 10.53 -38.91
C ILE A 301 -21.03 9.60 -39.87
N ASN A 302 -22.35 9.52 -39.73
CA ASN A 302 -23.24 8.90 -40.69
C ASN A 302 -24.34 9.88 -41.06
N ASN A 303 -24.37 10.34 -42.31
CA ASN A 303 -25.26 11.40 -42.78
C ASN A 303 -25.17 12.66 -41.90
N LEU A 304 -26.29 13.06 -41.30
CA LEU A 304 -26.39 14.20 -40.39
C LEU A 304 -26.17 13.83 -38.91
N THR A 305 -25.87 12.57 -38.62
CA THR A 305 -25.67 12.06 -37.26
C THR A 305 -24.19 11.92 -36.93
N LEU A 306 -23.75 12.62 -35.90
CA LEU A 306 -22.44 12.50 -35.28
C LEU A 306 -22.54 11.59 -34.06
N LYS A 307 -21.64 10.61 -33.95
CA LYS A 307 -21.36 9.87 -32.72
C LYS A 307 -19.97 10.25 -32.23
N VAL A 308 -19.85 10.60 -30.96
CA VAL A 308 -18.57 10.92 -30.30
C VAL A 308 -18.31 9.94 -29.15
N ASP A 309 -17.04 9.67 -28.90
CA ASP A 309 -16.60 8.81 -27.81
C ASP A 309 -15.35 9.39 -27.15
N ALA A 310 -15.51 9.82 -25.89
CA ALA A 310 -14.48 10.38 -25.04
C ALA A 310 -13.70 9.33 -24.24
N SER A 311 -13.73 8.04 -24.64
CA SER A 311 -13.13 6.95 -23.86
C SER A 311 -11.63 6.98 -23.68
N LEU A 312 -10.94 7.80 -24.46
CA LEU A 312 -9.51 8.05 -24.33
C LEU A 312 -9.19 9.27 -23.46
N SER A 313 -10.20 9.98 -22.94
CA SER A 313 -9.96 11.00 -21.91
C SER A 313 -9.55 10.31 -20.61
N TYR A 314 -8.54 10.84 -19.93
CA TYR A 314 -8.04 10.31 -18.68
C TYR A 314 -7.56 11.44 -17.78
N ASP A 315 -7.45 11.15 -16.50
CA ASP A 315 -6.81 12.01 -15.53
C ASP A 315 -5.65 11.26 -14.87
N LEU A 316 -4.51 11.94 -14.68
CA LEU A 316 -3.28 11.31 -14.19
C LEU A 316 -3.25 11.22 -12.67
N ASP A 317 -3.87 12.18 -12.00
CA ASP A 317 -3.85 12.30 -10.55
C ASP A 317 -5.25 12.30 -9.91
N GLY A 318 -6.30 12.06 -10.70
CA GLY A 318 -7.67 11.98 -10.21
C GLY A 318 -8.60 11.14 -11.09
N GLU A 319 -9.89 11.44 -11.03
CA GLU A 319 -10.93 10.83 -11.85
C GLU A 319 -11.72 11.88 -12.63
N ILE A 320 -12.08 11.57 -13.89
CA ILE A 320 -12.99 12.42 -14.66
C ILE A 320 -14.41 12.23 -14.14
N VAL A 321 -14.97 13.27 -13.53
CA VAL A 321 -16.33 13.26 -12.96
C VAL A 321 -17.39 13.86 -13.89
N LYS A 322 -16.97 14.62 -14.92
CA LYS A 322 -17.91 15.32 -15.81
C LYS A 322 -17.45 15.36 -17.26
N TYR A 323 -18.39 15.09 -18.17
CA TYR A 323 -18.24 15.30 -19.61
C TYR A 323 -19.21 16.37 -20.07
N GLU A 324 -18.71 17.37 -20.80
CA GLU A 324 -19.51 18.42 -21.39
C GLU A 324 -19.16 18.56 -22.86
N TRP A 325 -20.19 18.63 -23.69
CA TRP A 325 -20.06 18.71 -25.13
C TRP A 325 -20.63 20.02 -25.64
N ARG A 326 -20.08 20.49 -26.76
CA ARG A 326 -20.61 21.64 -27.49
C ARG A 326 -20.46 21.38 -28.99
N TRP A 327 -21.57 21.36 -29.70
CA TRP A 327 -21.66 20.85 -31.08
C TRP A 327 -21.25 21.86 -32.16
N ASN A 328 -21.12 23.14 -31.78
CA ASN A 328 -20.62 24.22 -32.61
C ASN A 328 -20.17 25.43 -31.76
N GLU A 329 -19.41 26.37 -32.32
CA GLU A 329 -18.85 27.54 -31.60
C GLU A 329 -19.89 28.37 -30.82
N LYS A 330 -21.09 28.51 -31.40
CA LYS A 330 -22.17 29.35 -30.85
C LYS A 330 -23.12 28.58 -29.93
N ASP A 331 -22.95 27.27 -29.82
CA ASP A 331 -23.82 26.44 -29.00
C ASP A 331 -23.45 26.58 -27.52
N VAL A 332 -24.42 26.31 -26.65
CA VAL A 332 -24.18 26.27 -25.20
C VAL A 332 -23.57 24.91 -24.85
N TRP A 333 -22.68 24.89 -23.86
CA TRP A 333 -22.21 23.65 -23.26
C TRP A 333 -23.39 22.89 -22.66
N HIS A 334 -23.47 21.60 -22.94
CA HIS A 334 -24.40 20.71 -22.25
C HIS A 334 -23.61 19.62 -21.55
N SER A 335 -24.07 19.25 -20.36
CA SER A 335 -23.59 18.05 -19.68
C SER A 335 -24.08 16.84 -20.47
N GLY A 336 -23.19 15.90 -20.77
CA GLY A 336 -23.51 14.68 -21.49
C GLY A 336 -22.79 13.49 -20.90
N GLU A 337 -22.94 12.35 -21.55
CA GLU A 337 -22.23 11.13 -21.22
C GLU A 337 -20.87 11.05 -21.93
N LYS A 338 -20.10 10.03 -21.56
CA LYS A 338 -18.80 9.69 -22.15
C LYS A 338 -18.91 9.35 -23.65
N ILE A 339 -20.04 8.77 -24.06
CA ILE A 339 -20.37 8.47 -25.46
C ILE A 339 -21.69 9.16 -25.77
N GLU A 340 -21.70 10.00 -26.80
CA GLU A 340 -22.85 10.82 -27.14
C GLU A 340 -23.18 10.79 -28.63
N LYS A 341 -24.43 11.14 -28.93
CA LYS A 341 -24.92 11.29 -30.31
C LYS A 341 -25.56 12.65 -30.50
N HIS A 342 -25.27 13.27 -31.65
CA HIS A 342 -25.86 14.53 -32.05
C HIS A 342 -26.34 14.49 -33.50
N GLU A 343 -27.50 15.09 -33.77
CA GLU A 343 -28.09 15.19 -35.10
C GLU A 343 -28.09 16.64 -35.57
N TYR A 344 -27.40 16.90 -36.68
CA TYR A 344 -27.38 18.22 -37.31
C TYR A 344 -28.62 18.39 -38.21
N SER A 345 -29.21 19.59 -38.21
CA SER A 345 -30.35 19.90 -39.09
C SER A 345 -29.95 20.22 -40.53
N LYS A 346 -28.67 20.49 -40.78
CA LYS A 346 -28.11 20.88 -42.08
C LYS A 346 -26.73 20.27 -42.27
N GLU A 347 -26.35 20.09 -43.53
CA GLU A 347 -24.96 19.84 -43.88
C GLU A 347 -24.09 21.08 -43.63
N GLY A 348 -22.83 20.86 -43.27
CA GLY A 348 -21.92 21.94 -42.95
C GLY A 348 -20.61 21.46 -42.33
N ASN A 349 -19.73 22.42 -42.08
CA ASN A 349 -18.54 22.22 -41.26
C ASN A 349 -18.86 22.70 -39.85
N TYR A 350 -18.56 21.87 -38.86
CA TYR A 350 -18.85 22.14 -37.45
C TYR A 350 -17.58 21.93 -36.63
N THR A 351 -17.41 22.73 -35.58
CA THR A 351 -16.34 22.55 -34.59
C THR A 351 -16.94 21.96 -33.34
N VAL A 352 -16.62 20.69 -33.06
CA VAL A 352 -17.12 19.98 -31.87
C VAL A 352 -16.11 20.13 -30.76
N TYR A 353 -16.58 20.50 -29.57
CA TYR A 353 -15.76 20.64 -28.37
C TYR A 353 -16.13 19.58 -27.35
N LEU A 354 -15.12 19.04 -26.69
CA LEU A 354 -15.23 18.24 -25.48
C LEU A 354 -14.53 18.99 -24.36
N ARG A 355 -15.23 19.24 -23.25
CA ARG A 355 -14.65 19.64 -21.98
C ARG A 355 -14.84 18.49 -20.99
N VAL A 356 -13.75 18.07 -20.36
CA VAL A 356 -13.79 17.11 -19.25
C VAL A 356 -13.34 17.81 -17.98
N SER A 357 -14.01 17.51 -16.87
CA SER A 357 -13.64 18.00 -15.53
C SER A 357 -13.30 16.84 -14.61
N ASP A 358 -12.30 17.05 -13.77
CA ASP A 358 -11.88 16.10 -12.74
C ASP A 358 -12.62 16.30 -11.41
N ASP A 359 -12.30 15.46 -10.42
CA ASP A 359 -12.84 15.47 -9.06
C ASP A 359 -12.40 16.67 -8.20
N TYR A 360 -11.59 17.58 -8.75
CA TYR A 360 -11.13 18.82 -8.14
C TYR A 360 -11.56 20.08 -8.91
N ASP A 361 -12.58 19.96 -9.75
CA ASP A 361 -13.15 21.03 -10.60
C ASP A 361 -12.16 21.63 -11.61
N SER A 362 -10.97 21.02 -11.80
CA SER A 362 -10.09 21.39 -12.91
C SER A 362 -10.67 20.83 -14.21
N SER A 363 -10.40 21.50 -15.32
CA SER A 363 -10.96 21.08 -16.59
C SER A 363 -10.02 21.35 -17.75
N ASN A 364 -10.17 20.56 -18.79
CA ASN A 364 -9.47 20.72 -20.04
C ASN A 364 -10.43 20.58 -21.22
N THR A 365 -10.14 21.28 -22.31
CA THR A 365 -11.00 21.33 -23.49
C THR A 365 -10.22 21.01 -24.74
N THR A 366 -10.75 20.10 -25.54
CA THR A 366 -10.27 19.79 -26.88
C THR A 366 -11.36 20.05 -27.92
N SER A 367 -10.97 20.24 -29.17
CA SER A 367 -11.91 20.48 -30.26
C SER A 367 -11.46 19.87 -31.57
N VAL A 368 -12.41 19.47 -32.39
CA VAL A 368 -12.19 18.91 -33.72
C VAL A 368 -13.13 19.55 -34.73
N ASN A 369 -12.60 19.93 -35.89
CA ASN A 369 -13.40 20.33 -37.04
C ASN A 369 -13.88 19.09 -37.78
N ILE A 370 -15.19 18.97 -37.95
CA ILE A 370 -15.85 17.89 -38.69
C ILE A 370 -16.61 18.45 -39.89
N GLN A 371 -16.81 17.61 -40.90
CA GLN A 371 -17.71 17.91 -42.02
C GLN A 371 -18.85 16.90 -42.00
N VAL A 372 -20.07 17.42 -41.86
CA VAL A 372 -21.31 16.64 -41.85
C VAL A 372 -22.02 16.88 -43.17
N LYS A 373 -22.32 15.81 -43.90
CA LYS A 373 -22.97 15.84 -45.21
C LYS A 373 -24.07 14.80 -45.24
N MET A 374 -25.19 15.10 -45.89
CA MET A 374 -26.14 14.07 -46.27
C MET A 374 -25.40 13.09 -47.20
N GLY A 375 -25.21 11.85 -46.75
CA GLY A 375 -24.51 10.84 -47.53
C GLY A 375 -25.26 10.60 -48.84
N THR A 376 -24.59 10.87 -49.96
CA THR A 376 -25.04 10.44 -51.29
C THR A 376 -24.59 9.02 -51.62
N SER A 377 -23.94 8.32 -50.68
CA SER A 377 -23.59 6.91 -50.82
C SER A 377 -24.68 6.06 -50.19
N ASN A 378 -25.50 5.46 -51.02
CA ASN A 378 -26.42 4.41 -50.60
C ASN A 378 -25.62 3.17 -50.15
N MET A 379 -25.91 2.61 -48.97
CA MET A 379 -25.38 1.30 -48.62
C MET A 379 -26.30 0.23 -49.21
N ALA A 380 -25.73 -0.85 -49.77
CA ALA A 380 -26.57 -1.92 -50.30
C ALA A 380 -27.26 -2.68 -49.14
N PRO A 381 -28.50 -3.15 -49.32
CA PRO A 381 -29.19 -3.94 -48.32
C PRO A 381 -28.44 -5.25 -48.08
N LYS A 382 -28.68 -5.89 -46.93
CA LYS A 382 -28.20 -7.24 -46.62
C LYS A 382 -29.35 -8.23 -46.78
N ALA A 383 -29.25 -9.10 -47.79
CA ALA A 383 -30.26 -10.13 -48.04
C ALA A 383 -30.13 -11.31 -47.04
N ASP A 384 -31.24 -11.74 -46.45
CA ASP A 384 -31.32 -12.95 -45.63
C ASP A 384 -32.76 -13.50 -45.60
N PHE A 385 -32.92 -14.79 -45.31
CA PHE A 385 -34.25 -15.40 -45.15
C PHE A 385 -34.23 -16.68 -44.32
N ILE A 386 -35.39 -17.07 -43.82
CA ILE A 386 -35.63 -18.39 -43.22
C ILE A 386 -36.78 -19.09 -43.95
N PHE A 387 -36.94 -20.40 -43.74
CA PHE A 387 -38.04 -21.17 -44.31
C PHE A 387 -38.53 -22.22 -43.32
N GLU A 388 -39.81 -22.55 -43.38
CA GLU A 388 -40.43 -23.60 -42.58
C GLU A 388 -41.39 -24.46 -43.43
N PRO A 389 -41.45 -25.78 -43.19
CA PRO A 389 -40.67 -26.53 -42.21
C PRO A 389 -39.19 -26.69 -42.62
N GLY A 390 -38.29 -26.91 -41.64
CA GLY A 390 -36.84 -27.02 -41.90
C GLY A 390 -36.39 -28.32 -42.58
N LEU A 391 -37.25 -29.34 -42.59
CA LEU A 391 -37.06 -30.62 -43.30
C LEU A 391 -38.33 -30.95 -44.10
N PRO A 392 -38.62 -30.21 -45.17
CA PRO A 392 -39.84 -30.39 -45.94
C PRO A 392 -39.78 -31.67 -46.79
N THR A 393 -40.94 -32.23 -47.06
CA THR A 393 -41.19 -33.24 -48.09
C THR A 393 -41.78 -32.58 -49.33
N ASP A 394 -41.85 -33.31 -50.44
CA ASP A 394 -42.42 -32.83 -51.71
C ASP A 394 -43.97 -32.74 -51.69
N ILE A 395 -44.60 -33.19 -50.61
CA ILE A 395 -46.02 -32.91 -50.35
C ILE A 395 -46.25 -31.63 -49.54
N ASP A 396 -45.22 -31.08 -48.89
CA ASP A 396 -45.33 -29.91 -48.00
C ASP A 396 -45.41 -28.58 -48.75
N TYR A 397 -46.15 -27.63 -48.15
CA TYR A 397 -46.08 -26.22 -48.53
C TYR A 397 -45.04 -25.52 -47.64
N ILE A 398 -43.99 -24.99 -48.25
CA ILE A 398 -42.88 -24.34 -47.55
C ILE A 398 -43.12 -22.84 -47.52
N GLN A 399 -43.20 -22.26 -46.31
CA GLN A 399 -43.27 -20.83 -46.11
C GLN A 399 -41.86 -20.24 -46.07
N PHE A 400 -41.56 -19.33 -47.00
CA PHE A 400 -40.34 -18.54 -46.97
C PHE A 400 -40.60 -17.20 -46.31
N MET A 401 -39.70 -16.76 -45.43
CA MET A 401 -39.84 -15.50 -44.67
C MET A 401 -38.57 -14.66 -44.84
N ASP A 402 -38.76 -13.45 -45.33
CA ASP A 402 -37.70 -12.45 -45.47
C ASP A 402 -37.13 -12.03 -44.10
N ASN A 403 -35.81 -11.99 -44.00
CA ASN A 403 -35.05 -11.49 -42.86
C ASN A 403 -34.01 -10.43 -43.30
N SER A 404 -34.20 -9.84 -44.48
CA SER A 404 -33.27 -8.87 -45.05
C SER A 404 -33.35 -7.53 -44.31
N SER A 405 -32.23 -6.81 -44.27
CA SER A 405 -32.12 -5.52 -43.57
C SER A 405 -31.39 -4.47 -44.42
N ASP A 406 -31.73 -3.20 -44.23
CA ASP A 406 -31.06 -2.06 -44.86
C ASP A 406 -30.70 -1.03 -43.78
N GLU A 407 -29.43 -0.63 -43.70
CA GLU A 407 -28.92 0.24 -42.62
C GLU A 407 -29.21 1.72 -42.88
N ASP A 408 -29.32 2.14 -44.14
CA ASP A 408 -29.51 3.54 -44.54
C ASP A 408 -30.79 3.78 -45.36
N GLY A 409 -31.67 2.77 -45.41
CA GLY A 409 -32.87 2.78 -46.24
C GLY A 409 -33.92 1.74 -45.86
N TYR A 410 -34.70 1.32 -46.86
CA TYR A 410 -35.70 0.26 -46.74
C TYR A 410 -35.84 -0.51 -48.07
N ILE A 411 -36.18 -1.80 -47.96
CA ILE A 411 -36.31 -2.70 -49.11
C ILE A 411 -37.65 -2.46 -49.83
N VAL A 412 -37.58 -2.25 -51.14
CA VAL A 412 -38.76 -1.96 -52.00
C VAL A 412 -39.10 -3.08 -52.97
N ASN A 413 -38.21 -4.04 -53.18
CA ASN A 413 -38.45 -5.17 -54.09
C ASN A 413 -37.85 -6.48 -53.56
N TYR A 414 -38.60 -7.56 -53.74
CA TYR A 414 -38.22 -8.94 -53.42
C TYR A 414 -38.37 -9.78 -54.69
N THR A 415 -37.39 -10.62 -54.98
CA THR A 415 -37.48 -11.61 -56.05
C THR A 415 -36.88 -12.92 -55.56
N TRP A 416 -37.74 -13.92 -55.42
CA TRP A 416 -37.40 -15.28 -55.05
C TRP A 416 -37.23 -16.13 -56.30
N ASN A 417 -36.20 -16.98 -56.31
CA ASN A 417 -36.05 -18.06 -57.26
C ASN A 417 -35.90 -19.36 -56.46
N PHE A 418 -36.86 -20.28 -56.60
CA PHE A 418 -36.88 -21.50 -55.80
C PHE A 418 -35.95 -22.60 -56.33
N GLY A 419 -35.26 -22.37 -57.46
CA GLY A 419 -34.30 -23.32 -58.01
C GLY A 419 -34.92 -24.49 -58.79
N ASP A 420 -36.26 -24.54 -58.88
CA ASP A 420 -37.04 -25.50 -59.69
C ASP A 420 -37.64 -24.87 -60.96
N GLY A 421 -37.28 -23.62 -61.25
CA GLY A 421 -37.80 -22.83 -62.37
C GLY A 421 -38.94 -21.87 -61.99
N ASN A 422 -39.47 -21.95 -60.75
CA ASN A 422 -40.49 -21.03 -60.26
C ASN A 422 -39.88 -19.81 -59.55
N ILE A 423 -40.55 -18.66 -59.66
CA ILE A 423 -40.16 -17.41 -59.02
C ILE A 423 -41.34 -16.77 -58.27
N SER A 424 -41.06 -15.89 -57.30
CA SER A 424 -42.07 -15.05 -56.63
C SER A 424 -41.56 -13.64 -56.35
N HIS A 425 -42.47 -12.66 -56.29
CA HIS A 425 -42.16 -11.28 -55.92
C HIS A 425 -42.81 -10.85 -54.59
N GLU A 426 -43.45 -11.78 -53.89
CA GLU A 426 -44.01 -11.54 -52.56
C GLU A 426 -42.89 -11.42 -51.53
N LYS A 427 -43.13 -10.66 -50.45
CA LYS A 427 -42.17 -10.55 -49.36
C LYS A 427 -41.95 -11.91 -48.66
N ASN A 428 -43.03 -12.65 -48.41
CA ASN A 428 -43.01 -13.93 -47.71
C ASN A 428 -43.84 -14.98 -48.48
N PRO A 429 -43.32 -15.56 -49.59
CA PRO A 429 -44.08 -16.47 -50.42
C PRO A 429 -44.19 -17.87 -49.80
N VAL A 430 -45.20 -18.61 -50.26
CA VAL A 430 -45.33 -20.06 -50.02
C VAL A 430 -45.01 -20.79 -51.33
N HIS A 431 -44.18 -21.84 -51.26
CA HIS A 431 -43.81 -22.66 -52.42
C HIS A 431 -43.89 -24.15 -52.09
N LYS A 432 -44.30 -24.96 -53.06
CA LYS A 432 -44.35 -26.42 -52.97
C LYS A 432 -43.57 -27.01 -54.13
N TYR A 433 -42.64 -27.92 -53.83
CA TYR A 433 -41.83 -28.61 -54.84
C TYR A 433 -42.57 -29.83 -55.34
N ASN A 434 -42.58 -30.05 -56.66
CA ASN A 434 -43.26 -31.19 -57.27
C ASN A 434 -42.45 -32.49 -57.21
N LYS A 435 -41.19 -32.42 -56.74
CA LYS A 435 -40.28 -33.54 -56.60
C LYS A 435 -39.43 -33.34 -55.36
N ASN A 436 -39.05 -34.44 -54.73
CA ASN A 436 -37.92 -34.50 -53.81
C ASN A 436 -36.61 -34.03 -54.50
N GLY A 437 -35.65 -33.54 -53.72
CA GLY A 437 -34.36 -33.11 -54.26
C GLY A 437 -33.69 -31.98 -53.50
N VAL A 438 -32.61 -31.48 -54.07
CA VAL A 438 -31.80 -30.39 -53.51
C VAL A 438 -31.97 -29.15 -54.37
N TYR A 439 -32.55 -28.10 -53.79
CA TYR A 439 -32.89 -26.86 -54.47
C TYR A 439 -32.06 -25.69 -53.95
N ASN A 440 -31.49 -24.90 -54.86
CA ASN A 440 -30.80 -23.67 -54.52
C ASN A 440 -31.80 -22.52 -54.56
N VAL A 441 -32.29 -22.11 -53.39
CA VAL A 441 -33.23 -20.99 -53.27
C VAL A 441 -32.46 -19.68 -53.16
N GLU A 442 -32.80 -18.73 -54.02
CA GLU A 442 -32.20 -17.42 -54.09
C GLU A 442 -33.20 -16.34 -53.71
N LEU A 443 -32.80 -15.39 -52.86
CA LEU A 443 -33.54 -14.17 -52.59
C LEU A 443 -32.71 -12.97 -53.04
N TYR A 444 -33.24 -12.25 -54.03
CA TYR A 444 -32.75 -10.96 -54.50
C TYR A 444 -33.61 -9.84 -53.93
N VAL A 445 -32.97 -8.87 -53.26
CA VAL A 445 -33.64 -7.68 -52.72
C VAL A 445 -33.04 -6.41 -53.29
N LYS A 446 -33.88 -5.38 -53.41
CA LYS A 446 -33.49 -4.05 -53.87
C LYS A 446 -34.06 -2.98 -52.95
N ASP A 447 -33.24 -2.00 -52.58
CA ASP A 447 -33.63 -0.90 -51.70
C ASP A 447 -34.28 0.28 -52.43
N ASN A 448 -34.71 1.27 -51.65
CA ASN A 448 -35.35 2.51 -52.08
C ASN A 448 -34.46 3.46 -52.90
N LYS A 449 -33.15 3.19 -53.00
CA LYS A 449 -32.18 3.95 -53.81
C LYS A 449 -31.52 3.08 -54.90
N ASN A 450 -32.13 1.93 -55.20
CA ASN A 450 -31.76 0.98 -56.23
C ASN A 450 -30.50 0.12 -55.99
N ALA A 451 -29.87 0.11 -54.82
CA ALA A 451 -28.84 -0.91 -54.57
C ALA A 451 -29.48 -2.26 -54.20
N THR A 452 -28.70 -3.32 -54.35
CA THR A 452 -29.21 -4.69 -54.48
C THR A 452 -28.35 -5.66 -53.71
N SER A 453 -28.95 -6.73 -53.19
CA SER A 453 -28.25 -7.85 -52.59
C SER A 453 -28.92 -9.18 -52.94
N LEU A 454 -28.11 -10.24 -52.96
CA LEU A 454 -28.53 -11.61 -53.29
C LEU A 454 -28.02 -12.56 -52.21
N ILE A 455 -28.88 -13.42 -51.70
CA ILE A 455 -28.51 -14.54 -50.83
C ILE A 455 -28.99 -15.86 -51.46
N LYS A 456 -28.23 -16.94 -51.24
CA LYS A 456 -28.58 -18.30 -51.67
C LYS A 456 -28.56 -19.24 -50.48
N LYS A 457 -29.60 -20.06 -50.31
CA LYS A 457 -29.62 -21.16 -49.33
C LYS A 457 -30.07 -22.46 -50.01
N VAL A 458 -29.53 -23.56 -49.55
CA VAL A 458 -29.90 -24.90 -50.01
C VAL A 458 -31.11 -25.37 -49.22
N VAL A 459 -32.17 -25.78 -49.92
CA VAL A 459 -33.34 -26.45 -49.36
C VAL A 459 -33.35 -27.89 -49.85
N VAL A 460 -33.36 -28.84 -48.92
CA VAL A 460 -33.44 -30.27 -49.23
C VAL A 460 -34.87 -30.71 -48.99
N VAL A 461 -35.54 -31.12 -50.06
CA VAL A 461 -36.90 -31.65 -50.06
C VAL A 461 -36.81 -33.17 -50.05
N LEU A 462 -37.36 -33.79 -49.03
CA LEU A 462 -37.29 -35.23 -48.79
C LEU A 462 -38.44 -35.96 -49.49
N ASN A 463 -38.23 -37.24 -49.75
CA ASN A 463 -39.29 -38.18 -50.11
C ASN A 463 -40.13 -38.55 -48.90
N VAL A 464 -41.41 -38.85 -49.11
CA VAL A 464 -42.23 -39.65 -48.20
C VAL A 464 -41.94 -41.12 -48.46
N LEU A 465 -41.81 -41.94 -47.41
CA LEU A 465 -41.51 -43.38 -47.61
C LEU A 465 -42.80 -44.19 -47.81
N PRO A 466 -42.80 -45.23 -48.66
CA PRO A 466 -43.99 -46.01 -48.94
C PRO A 466 -44.39 -46.84 -47.73
N HIS A 467 -45.70 -46.97 -47.51
CA HIS A 467 -46.29 -47.78 -46.46
C HIS A 467 -46.61 -49.18 -46.98
N VAL A 468 -45.96 -50.21 -46.41
CA VAL A 468 -46.19 -51.60 -46.79
C VAL A 468 -47.30 -52.22 -45.97
N ASP A 469 -48.29 -52.80 -46.65
CA ASP A 469 -49.28 -53.64 -45.99
C ASP A 469 -49.79 -54.75 -46.90
N PHE A 470 -50.23 -55.86 -46.31
CA PHE A 470 -50.82 -56.95 -47.06
C PHE A 470 -51.73 -57.83 -46.22
N SER A 471 -52.56 -58.59 -46.93
CA SER A 471 -53.48 -59.58 -46.36
C SER A 471 -53.49 -60.86 -47.19
N TRP A 472 -54.14 -61.91 -46.66
CA TRP A 472 -54.33 -63.17 -47.39
C TRP A 472 -55.70 -63.78 -47.12
N ASN A 473 -56.16 -64.59 -48.06
CA ASN A 473 -57.40 -65.35 -47.95
C ASN A 473 -57.21 -66.79 -48.49
N PRO A 474 -57.69 -67.83 -47.80
CA PRO A 474 -58.45 -67.82 -46.54
C PRO A 474 -57.61 -67.44 -45.30
N LEU A 475 -58.24 -66.83 -44.29
CA LEU A 475 -57.58 -66.44 -43.03
C LEU A 475 -57.00 -67.63 -42.24
N ARG A 476 -57.55 -68.83 -42.43
CA ARG A 476 -57.13 -70.08 -41.78
C ARG A 476 -56.90 -71.17 -42.82
N PRO A 477 -55.82 -71.07 -43.61
CA PRO A 477 -55.56 -72.01 -44.70
C PRO A 477 -55.08 -73.37 -44.17
N THR A 478 -55.36 -74.41 -44.96
CA THR A 478 -54.87 -75.76 -44.74
C THR A 478 -53.88 -76.18 -45.84
N ILE A 479 -53.19 -77.31 -45.64
CA ILE A 479 -52.24 -77.85 -46.61
C ILE A 479 -52.88 -77.95 -48.01
N ASN A 480 -52.15 -77.49 -49.03
CA ASN A 480 -52.54 -77.46 -50.45
C ASN A 480 -53.73 -76.53 -50.82
N ASP A 481 -54.26 -75.72 -49.90
CA ASP A 481 -55.21 -74.66 -50.25
C ASP A 481 -54.53 -73.60 -51.11
N TYR A 482 -55.25 -73.08 -52.12
CA TYR A 482 -54.82 -71.89 -52.85
C TYR A 482 -55.02 -70.66 -51.95
N ILE A 483 -53.92 -70.02 -51.56
CA ILE A 483 -53.95 -68.83 -50.72
C ILE A 483 -53.70 -67.62 -51.62
N GLN A 484 -54.70 -66.74 -51.72
CA GLN A 484 -54.57 -65.46 -52.40
C GLN A 484 -53.93 -64.46 -51.44
N PHE A 485 -52.78 -63.92 -51.82
CA PHE A 485 -52.15 -62.78 -51.16
C PHE A 485 -52.56 -61.49 -51.86
N MET A 486 -52.86 -60.45 -51.09
CA MET A 486 -53.34 -59.16 -51.57
C MET A 486 -52.47 -58.04 -51.01
N ASP A 487 -51.90 -57.23 -51.90
CA ASP A 487 -51.20 -56.00 -51.57
C ASP A 487 -52.19 -54.91 -51.12
N ASN A 488 -51.91 -54.32 -49.95
CA ASN A 488 -52.61 -53.17 -49.39
C ASN A 488 -51.65 -51.99 -49.17
N SER A 489 -50.47 -52.02 -49.80
CA SER A 489 -49.46 -51.00 -49.64
C SER A 489 -49.86 -49.71 -50.36
N SER A 490 -49.35 -48.58 -49.89
CA SER A 490 -49.62 -47.25 -50.43
C SER A 490 -48.36 -46.41 -50.42
N ASP A 491 -48.33 -45.41 -51.30
CA ASP A 491 -47.30 -44.39 -51.35
C ASP A 491 -47.99 -43.03 -51.48
N GLU A 492 -47.60 -42.05 -50.66
CA GLU A 492 -48.37 -40.79 -50.51
C GLU A 492 -47.97 -39.71 -51.52
N ASP A 493 -46.70 -39.69 -51.91
CA ASP A 493 -46.08 -38.79 -52.89
C ASP A 493 -45.93 -39.44 -54.28
N GLY A 494 -45.91 -40.77 -54.35
CA GLY A 494 -45.66 -41.51 -55.59
C GLY A 494 -46.54 -42.73 -55.83
N TYR A 495 -45.93 -43.77 -56.40
CA TYR A 495 -46.57 -45.06 -56.67
C TYR A 495 -45.56 -46.23 -56.59
N ILE A 496 -46.07 -47.39 -56.17
CA ILE A 496 -45.24 -48.60 -56.03
C ILE A 496 -44.93 -49.20 -57.41
N VAL A 497 -43.64 -49.38 -57.72
CA VAL A 497 -43.16 -49.90 -59.01
C VAL A 497 -42.76 -51.37 -58.97
N ASN A 498 -42.42 -51.92 -57.80
CA ASN A 498 -41.99 -53.32 -57.68
C ASN A 498 -42.57 -54.02 -56.45
N TYR A 499 -42.85 -55.31 -56.61
CA TYR A 499 -43.35 -56.20 -55.57
C TYR A 499 -42.47 -57.46 -55.50
N THR A 500 -42.07 -57.86 -54.31
CA THR A 500 -41.39 -59.14 -54.09
C THR A 500 -41.96 -59.81 -52.86
N TRP A 501 -42.62 -60.93 -53.08
CA TRP A 501 -43.16 -61.82 -52.06
C TRP A 501 -42.17 -62.92 -51.77
N ASN A 502 -41.88 -63.16 -50.50
CA ASN A 502 -41.22 -64.36 -50.02
C ASN A 502 -42.18 -65.10 -49.10
N PHE A 503 -42.57 -66.32 -49.48
CA PHE A 503 -43.58 -67.08 -48.76
C PHE A 503 -43.04 -67.83 -47.54
N GLY A 504 -41.72 -67.81 -47.31
CA GLY A 504 -41.07 -68.44 -46.16
C GLY A 504 -40.86 -69.95 -46.29
N ASP A 505 -41.18 -70.55 -47.44
CA ASP A 505 -40.99 -71.97 -47.76
C ASP A 505 -39.94 -72.21 -48.87
N GLY A 506 -39.22 -71.15 -49.25
CA GLY A 506 -38.24 -71.15 -50.34
C GLY A 506 -38.79 -70.62 -51.66
N ASN A 507 -40.10 -70.39 -51.79
CA ASN A 507 -40.70 -69.82 -53.00
C ASN A 507 -40.86 -68.29 -52.90
N ILE A 508 -40.78 -67.62 -54.06
CA ILE A 508 -40.97 -66.18 -54.20
C ILE A 508 -41.96 -65.86 -55.32
N SER A 509 -42.53 -64.64 -55.33
CA SER A 509 -43.32 -64.10 -56.44
C SER A 509 -43.07 -62.61 -56.64
N HIS A 510 -43.21 -62.13 -57.87
CA HIS A 510 -43.14 -60.71 -58.23
C HIS A 510 -44.48 -60.11 -58.68
N GLU A 511 -45.56 -60.89 -58.59
CA GLU A 511 -46.91 -60.38 -58.88
C GLU A 511 -47.39 -59.48 -57.74
N LYS A 512 -48.20 -58.46 -58.06
CA LYS A 512 -48.83 -57.60 -57.04
C LYS A 512 -49.70 -58.41 -56.07
N ASN A 513 -50.50 -59.34 -56.60
CA ASN A 513 -51.44 -60.16 -55.82
C ASN A 513 -51.28 -61.66 -56.17
N PRO A 514 -50.25 -62.36 -55.68
CA PRO A 514 -49.97 -63.73 -56.08
C PRO A 514 -50.87 -64.75 -55.37
N VAL A 515 -50.95 -65.95 -55.96
CA VAL A 515 -51.53 -67.13 -55.32
C VAL A 515 -50.44 -68.13 -54.99
N HIS A 516 -50.41 -68.63 -53.76
CA HIS A 516 -49.41 -69.62 -53.31
C HIS A 516 -50.04 -70.82 -52.59
N LYS A 517 -49.33 -71.95 -52.56
CA LYS A 517 -49.72 -73.17 -51.85
C LYS A 517 -48.58 -73.69 -50.98
N TYR A 518 -48.91 -74.10 -49.76
CA TYR A 518 -47.97 -74.79 -48.88
C TYR A 518 -48.23 -76.30 -48.88
N GLY A 519 -47.19 -77.06 -49.23
CA GLY A 519 -47.25 -78.53 -49.29
C GLY A 519 -47.05 -79.23 -47.94
N LYS A 520 -46.72 -78.48 -46.87
CA LYS A 520 -46.55 -79.01 -45.51
C LYS A 520 -47.27 -78.10 -44.50
N GLN A 521 -47.74 -78.68 -43.39
CA GLN A 521 -48.20 -77.87 -42.27
C GLN A 521 -47.02 -77.18 -41.59
N GLY A 522 -47.26 -76.00 -41.04
CA GLY A 522 -46.24 -75.20 -40.41
C GLY A 522 -46.67 -73.76 -40.18
N VAL A 523 -45.78 -72.99 -39.56
CA VAL A 523 -45.92 -71.54 -39.48
C VAL A 523 -44.84 -70.95 -40.38
N TYR A 524 -45.25 -70.20 -41.39
CA TYR A 524 -44.36 -69.61 -42.38
C TYR A 524 -44.32 -68.10 -42.21
N ARG A 525 -43.14 -67.50 -42.41
CA ARG A 525 -42.95 -66.05 -42.40
C ARG A 525 -43.13 -65.54 -43.82
N VAL A 526 -44.25 -64.89 -44.09
CA VAL A 526 -44.50 -64.22 -45.37
C VAL A 526 -43.94 -62.82 -45.29
N GLN A 527 -43.12 -62.43 -46.25
CA GLN A 527 -42.58 -61.07 -46.39
C GLN A 527 -43.02 -60.49 -47.71
N LEU A 528 -43.54 -59.26 -47.68
CA LEU A 528 -43.72 -58.42 -48.84
C LEU A 528 -42.67 -57.31 -48.79
N THR A 529 -41.85 -57.22 -49.83
CA THR A 529 -40.92 -56.13 -50.09
C THR A 529 -41.41 -55.34 -51.28
N ILE A 530 -41.58 -54.02 -51.13
CA ILE A 530 -41.99 -53.11 -52.20
C ILE A 530 -40.90 -52.08 -52.46
N MET A 531 -40.91 -51.52 -53.67
CA MET A 531 -40.10 -50.37 -54.07
C MET A 531 -41.01 -49.32 -54.70
N ASP A 532 -40.88 -48.06 -54.31
CA ASP A 532 -41.58 -46.92 -54.92
C ASP A 532 -40.87 -46.42 -56.20
N ASP A 533 -41.45 -45.43 -56.87
CA ASP A 533 -40.91 -44.83 -58.08
C ASP A 533 -39.66 -43.97 -57.86
N ASP A 534 -39.35 -43.62 -56.61
CA ASP A 534 -38.11 -42.98 -56.16
C ASP A 534 -36.99 -43.97 -55.79
N GLY A 535 -37.28 -45.27 -55.85
CA GLY A 535 -36.32 -46.35 -55.62
C GLY A 535 -36.09 -46.71 -54.14
N PHE A 536 -36.89 -46.18 -53.21
CA PHE A 536 -36.84 -46.59 -51.81
C PHE A 536 -37.56 -47.92 -51.60
N ILE A 537 -36.94 -48.77 -50.78
CA ILE A 537 -37.40 -50.12 -50.52
C ILE A 537 -37.92 -50.21 -49.08
N LYS A 538 -39.11 -50.76 -48.92
CA LYS A 538 -39.69 -51.11 -47.61
C LYS A 538 -40.19 -52.53 -47.63
N GLU A 539 -40.23 -53.14 -46.45
CA GLU A 539 -40.72 -54.50 -46.27
C GLU A 539 -41.59 -54.66 -45.03
N LYS A 540 -42.50 -55.63 -45.08
CA LYS A 540 -43.30 -56.08 -43.95
C LYS A 540 -43.34 -57.60 -43.92
N SER A 541 -43.31 -58.18 -42.73
CA SER A 541 -43.49 -59.63 -42.56
C SER A 541 -44.66 -59.94 -41.64
N LEU A 542 -45.42 -60.98 -41.97
CA LEU A 542 -46.48 -61.55 -41.15
C LEU A 542 -46.35 -63.09 -41.10
N MET A 543 -46.80 -63.70 -40.00
CA MET A 543 -46.77 -65.16 -39.84
C MET A 543 -48.10 -65.75 -40.29
N ILE A 544 -48.05 -66.70 -41.21
CA ILE A 544 -49.20 -67.49 -41.65
C ILE A 544 -49.10 -68.91 -41.09
N LYS A 545 -50.19 -69.42 -40.49
CA LYS A 545 -50.25 -70.79 -39.98
C LYS A 545 -51.03 -71.68 -40.95
N ILE A 546 -50.36 -72.68 -41.50
CA ILE A 546 -50.95 -73.71 -42.35
C ILE A 546 -51.26 -74.93 -41.50
N SER A 547 -52.54 -75.28 -41.41
CA SER A 547 -53.01 -76.42 -40.61
C SER A 547 -53.25 -77.66 -41.48
N GLU A 548 -53.28 -78.84 -40.89
CA GLU A 548 -53.76 -80.04 -41.58
C GLU A 548 -55.22 -79.89 -42.02
N LYS A 549 -55.55 -80.46 -43.18
CA LYS A 549 -56.93 -80.57 -43.63
C LYS A 549 -57.62 -81.59 -42.73
N LYS A 550 -58.60 -81.15 -41.94
CA LYS A 550 -59.36 -82.04 -41.05
C LYS A 550 -60.08 -83.09 -41.91
N GLU A 551 -59.66 -84.35 -41.83
CA GLU A 551 -60.42 -85.44 -42.45
C GLU A 551 -61.79 -85.52 -41.78
N THR A 552 -62.85 -85.39 -42.56
CA THR A 552 -64.20 -85.73 -42.11
C THR A 552 -64.24 -87.25 -41.92
N PRO A 553 -64.67 -87.78 -40.75
CA PRO A 553 -64.73 -89.23 -40.55
C PRO A 553 -65.65 -89.87 -41.61
N SER A 554 -65.02 -90.56 -42.56
CA SER A 554 -65.68 -91.21 -43.69
C SER A 554 -66.28 -92.56 -43.31
N PHE A 555 -67.46 -92.84 -43.86
CA PHE A 555 -68.06 -94.17 -44.08
C PHE A 555 -68.45 -95.04 -42.86
N GLN A 556 -67.68 -95.04 -41.75
CA GLN A 556 -68.01 -95.84 -40.57
C GLN A 556 -69.26 -95.36 -39.83
N ILE A 557 -69.51 -94.04 -39.79
CA ILE A 557 -70.73 -93.47 -39.18
C ILE A 557 -71.97 -93.75 -40.05
N ILE A 558 -71.81 -93.81 -41.38
CA ILE A 558 -72.89 -94.15 -42.32
C ILE A 558 -73.25 -95.65 -42.22
N LEU A 559 -72.25 -96.53 -42.04
CA LEU A 559 -72.49 -97.96 -41.77
C LEU A 559 -73.15 -98.18 -40.40
N PHE A 560 -72.78 -97.41 -39.37
CA PHE A 560 -73.43 -97.48 -38.06
C PHE A 560 -74.89 -97.02 -38.12
N LEU A 561 -75.19 -95.95 -38.87
CA LEU A 561 -76.55 -95.46 -39.11
C LEU A 561 -77.38 -96.41 -39.99
N MET A 562 -76.81 -97.03 -41.03
CA MET A 562 -77.52 -98.06 -41.82
C MET A 562 -77.80 -99.34 -41.02
N ALA A 563 -76.86 -99.80 -40.18
CA ALA A 563 -77.07 -100.95 -39.32
C ALA A 563 -78.16 -100.69 -38.25
N LEU A 564 -78.21 -99.47 -37.69
CA LEU A 564 -79.25 -99.05 -36.75
C LEU A 564 -80.63 -98.95 -37.44
N ILE A 565 -80.68 -98.45 -38.68
CA ILE A 565 -81.93 -98.39 -39.46
C ILE A 565 -82.41 -99.80 -39.85
N LEU A 566 -81.52 -100.72 -40.23
CA LEU A 566 -81.88 -102.11 -40.58
C LEU A 566 -82.39 -102.90 -39.36
N THR A 567 -81.81 -102.67 -38.16
CA THR A 567 -82.30 -103.29 -36.92
C THR A 567 -83.65 -102.73 -36.46
N ILE A 568 -83.94 -101.45 -36.72
CA ILE A 568 -85.25 -100.86 -36.45
C ILE A 568 -86.31 -101.38 -37.43
N LEU A 569 -85.97 -101.60 -38.70
CA LEU A 569 -86.89 -102.14 -39.73
C LEU A 569 -87.21 -103.63 -39.54
N LEU A 570 -86.25 -104.47 -39.12
CA LEU A 570 -86.49 -105.89 -38.83
C LEU A 570 -87.31 -106.13 -37.55
N ARG A 571 -87.43 -105.14 -36.65
CA ARG A 571 -88.24 -105.23 -35.42
C ARG A 571 -89.73 -104.89 -35.62
N ARG A 572 -90.14 -104.55 -36.85
CA ARG A 572 -91.51 -104.16 -37.23
C ARG A 572 -92.16 -105.05 -38.29
N LEU A 573 -91.59 -106.23 -38.56
CA LEU A 573 -92.21 -107.30 -39.39
C LEU A 573 -92.75 -108.43 -38.50
#